data_AF-A0A957N6V2-F1
#
_entry.id   AF-A0A957N6V2-F1
#
_cell.length_a   1.000
_cell.length_b   1.000
_cell.length_c   1.000
_cell.angle_alpha   90.00
_cell.angle_beta   90.00
_cell.angle_gamma   90.00
#
_symmetry.space_group_name_H-M   'P 1'
#
loop_
_entity.id
_entity.type
_entity.pdbx_description
1 polymer ?
#
loop_
_entity_poly.entity_id
_entity_poly.type
_entity_poly.pdbx_seq_one_letter_code
_entity_poly.pdbx_strand_id
1 'polypeptide(L)' 'MEHDVWIPSLHRDLSGGAERVTLEGETVGDVVAALEARFPGMQERLCEDGRIRPHIAVAVN' A
#
# COMPACT_ATOMS: atom_id res chain seq x y z
N MET A 1 -12.44 5.72 6.45
CA MET A 1 -11.73 6.92 6.94
C MET A 1 -10.60 7.24 5.98
N GLU A 2 -10.19 8.50 5.84
CA GLU A 2 -9.10 8.89 4.93
C GLU A 2 -7.74 8.81 5.67
N HIS A 3 -6.72 8.26 4.99
CA HIS A 3 -5.37 8.07 5.50
C HIS A 3 -4.33 8.57 4.51
N ASP A 4 -3.24 9.13 5.04
CA ASP A 4 -2.06 9.51 4.25
C ASP A 4 -1.01 8.39 4.30
N VAL A 5 -0.81 7.73 3.17
CA VAL A 5 0.01 6.51 3.05
C VAL A 5 1.33 6.86 2.41
N TRP A 6 2.43 6.51 3.08
CA TRP A 6 3.77 6.70 2.56
C TRP A 6 4.20 5.54 1.67
N ILE A 7 4.74 5.85 0.49
CA ILE A 7 5.22 4.87 -0.49
C ILE A 7 6.76 4.80 -0.48
N PRO A 8 7.34 3.66 -0.07
CA PRO A 8 8.78 3.44 -0.15
C PRO A 8 9.32 3.63 -1.56
N SER A 9 10.55 4.14 -1.69
CA SER A 9 11.20 4.38 -2.98
C SER A 9 11.19 3.14 -3.89
N LEU A 10 11.32 1.95 -3.32
CA LEU A 10 11.28 0.64 -4.01
C LEU A 10 9.93 0.31 -4.68
N HIS A 11 8.86 1.03 -4.35
CA HIS A 11 7.51 0.80 -4.88
C HIS A 11 6.97 1.99 -5.69
N ARG A 12 7.78 3.06 -5.83
CA ARG A 12 7.34 4.28 -6.54
C ARG A 12 7.22 4.10 -8.05
N ASP A 13 7.82 3.05 -8.61
CA ASP A 13 7.61 2.62 -9.99
C ASP A 13 6.13 2.29 -10.26
N LEU A 14 5.41 1.72 -9.29
CA LEU A 14 3.97 1.43 -9.40
C LEU A 14 3.10 2.65 -9.10
N SER A 15 3.57 3.61 -8.28
CA SER A 15 2.81 4.81 -7.92
C SER A 15 3.06 6.02 -8.83
N GLY A 16 3.80 5.84 -9.93
CA GLY A 16 4.15 6.95 -10.83
C GLY A 16 5.07 8.00 -10.19
N GLY A 17 5.91 7.58 -9.24
CA GLY A 17 6.82 8.46 -8.51
C GLY A 17 6.25 9.07 -7.23
N ALA A 18 4.96 8.83 -6.92
CA ALA A 18 4.32 9.42 -5.75
C ALA A 18 4.93 8.90 -4.45
N GLU A 19 5.36 9.83 -3.59
CA GLU A 19 5.90 9.52 -2.26
C GLU A 19 4.80 9.34 -1.21
N ARG A 20 3.68 10.04 -1.37
CA ARG A 20 2.53 9.98 -0.47
C ARG A 20 1.26 9.90 -1.29
N VAL A 21 0.31 9.10 -0.83
CA VAL A 21 -1.00 8.95 -1.46
C VAL A 21 -2.08 8.94 -0.40
N THR A 22 -3.11 9.73 -0.65
CA THR A 22 -4.31 9.77 0.19
C THR A 22 -5.27 8.68 -0.25
N LEU A 23 -5.70 7.83 0.67
CA LEU A 23 -6.59 6.69 0.42
C LEU A 23 -7.61 6.50 1.54
N GLU A 24 -8.75 5.93 1.21
CA GLU A 24 -9.77 5.58 2.19
C GLU A 24 -9.66 4.10 2.61
N GLY A 25 -9.87 3.84 3.90
CA GLY A 25 -9.92 2.49 4.48
C GLY A 25 -10.26 2.50 5.97
N GLU A 26 -10.65 1.36 6.52
CA GLU A 26 -10.84 1.16 7.96
C GLU A 26 -9.74 0.30 8.58
N THR A 27 -9.15 -0.59 7.77
CA THR A 27 -8.06 -1.48 8.15
C THR A 27 -6.87 -1.34 7.20
N VAL A 28 -5.70 -1.87 7.59
CA VAL A 28 -4.55 -1.99 6.69
C VAL A 28 -4.90 -2.81 5.44
N GLY A 29 -5.75 -3.83 5.57
CA GLY A 29 -6.22 -4.62 4.43
C GLY A 29 -7.01 -3.79 3.42
N ASP A 30 -7.89 -2.91 3.90
CA ASP A 30 -8.66 -2.00 3.03
C ASP A 30 -7.74 -1.01 2.33
N VAL A 31 -6.74 -0.47 3.04
CA VAL A 31 -5.75 0.43 2.45
C VAL A 31 -4.93 -0.27 1.36
N VAL A 32 -4.54 -1.53 1.57
CA VAL A 32 -3.85 -2.34 0.55
C VAL A 32 -4.75 -2.61 -0.66
N ALA A 33 -6.03 -2.90 -0.44
CA ALA A 33 -6.99 -3.09 -1.54
C ALA A 33 -7.23 -1.78 -2.32
N ALA A 34 -7.30 -0.64 -1.63
CA ALA A 34 -7.41 0.68 -2.25
C ALA A 34 -6.13 1.04 -3.05
N LEU A 35 -4.95 0.67 -2.53
CA LEU A 35 -3.68 0.79 -3.25
C LEU A 35 -3.70 -0.05 -4.54
N GLU A 36 -4.17 -1.29 -4.50
CA GLU A 36 -4.28 -2.14 -5.69
C GLU A 36 -5.24 -1.55 -6.74
N ALA A 37 -6.40 -1.08 -6.30
CA ALA A 37 -7.38 -0.47 -7.20
C ALA A 37 -6.84 0.80 -7.90
N ARG A 38 -5.97 1.56 -7.22
CA ARG A 38 -5.36 2.78 -7.74
C ARG A 38 -4.06 2.53 -8.52
N PHE A 39 -3.27 1.55 -8.09
CA PHE A 39 -1.96 1.19 -8.61
C PHE A 39 -1.87 -0.34 -8.76
N PRO A 40 -2.36 -0.89 -9.88
CA PRO A 40 -2.40 -2.34 -10.08
C PRO A 40 -1.02 -3.00 -9.91
N GLY A 41 -1.00 -4.12 -9.17
CA GLY A 41 0.21 -4.85 -8.79
C GLY A 41 0.83 -4.45 -7.45
N MET A 42 0.29 -3.42 -6.77
CA MET A 42 0.78 -3.03 -5.44
C MET A 42 0.51 -4.12 -4.41
N GLN A 43 -0.66 -4.76 -4.43
CA GLN A 43 -0.98 -5.83 -3.48
C GLN A 43 -0.09 -7.06 -3.66
N GLU A 44 0.21 -7.49 -4.89
CA GLU A 44 1.15 -8.61 -5.15
C GLU A 44 2.56 -8.33 -4.63
N ARG A 45 2.94 -7.06 -4.60
CA ARG A 45 4.24 -6.62 -4.12
C ARG A 45 4.32 -6.57 -2.60
N LEU A 46 3.24 -6.13 -1.94
CA LEU A 46 3.18 -5.99 -0.49
C LEU A 46 2.80 -7.30 0.21
N CYS A 47 1.98 -8.12 -0.43
CA CYS A 47 1.36 -9.31 0.15
C CYS A 47 1.75 -10.59 -0.59
N GLU A 48 1.69 -11.70 0.14
CA GLU A 48 1.80 -13.07 -0.35
C GLU A 48 0.81 -13.91 0.45
N ASP A 49 -0.02 -14.70 -0.22
CA ASP A 49 -1.09 -15.51 0.38
C ASP A 49 -2.00 -14.73 1.35
N GLY A 50 -2.34 -13.50 0.98
CA GLY A 50 -3.21 -12.61 1.76
C GLY A 50 -2.57 -12.07 3.06
N ARG A 51 -1.26 -12.24 3.23
CA ARG A 51 -0.49 -11.70 4.36
C ARG A 51 0.59 -10.75 3.86
N ILE A 52 0.94 -9.74 4.66
CA ILE A 52 2.10 -8.89 4.36
C ILE A 52 3.34 -9.78 4.30
N ARG A 53 4.18 -9.58 3.27
CA ARG A 53 5.41 -10.36 3.08
C ARG A 53 6.32 -10.22 4.31
N PRO A 54 7.07 -11.28 4.71
CA PRO A 54 7.87 -11.27 5.94
C PRO A 54 8.94 -10.16 6.04
N HIS A 55 9.38 -9.63 4.89
CA HIS A 55 10.40 -8.58 4.81
C HIS A 55 9.81 -7.17 4.68
N ILE A 56 8.49 -7.03 4.78
CA ILE A 56 7.77 -5.75 4.73
C ILE A 56 7.16 -5.49 6.10
N ALA A 57 7.43 -4.32 6.66
CA ALA A 57 6.81 -3.85 7.88
C ALA A 57 5.78 -2.77 7.56
N VAL A 58 4.61 -2.86 8.20
CA VAL A 58 3.57 -1.82 8.14
C VAL A 58 3.47 -1.21 9.53
N ALA A 59 3.49 0.13 9.59
CA ALA A 59 3.28 0.89 10.81
C ALA A 59 2.02 1.75 10.64
N VAL A 60 1.21 1.81 11.69
CA VAL A 60 0.00 2.64 11.78
C VAL A 60 0.18 3.58 12.98
N ASN A 61 -0.21 4.84 12.83
CA ASN A 61 -0.14 5.88 13.86
C ASN A 61 -1.55 6.32 14.25
#